data_AF-A0A3L6QKA5-F1
#
_entry.id   AF-A0A3L6QKA5-F1
#
_cell.length_a   1.000
_cell.length_b   1.000
_cell.length_c   1.000
_cell.angle_alpha   90.00
_cell.angle_beta   90.00
_cell.angle_gamma   90.00
#
_symmetry.space_group_name_H-M   'P 1'
#
loop_
_entity.id
_entity.type
_entity.pdbx_description
1 polymer ?
#
loop_
_entity_poly.entity_id
_entity_poly.type
_entity_poly.pdbx_seq_one_letter_code
_entity_poly.pdbx_strand_id
1 'polypeptide(L)'
;MVSGSQPAPCGAPGGDHTLTRLLKNKADYCRLHGVQLLYNTALLRPSMDRYWAKIPAIRAAMVAHPEAEWVWSWTSLNAGVFLIRNCQWSLDFMDAWAAMGPDSPDYRRWGTVLKSTFGDKVFDESDDQSALVYMLLQSGSPWREKVFLESDYYFEGYWLEIVGRLGNITERYEAMERRPGSAALRRRRAAHAAARNAALAGAGLSEAGVNGWRRPFVTHFTGCQPCSGQRNEHYTGASCDEGMRRALNFADDQVLRAYGFRHAGPLSDDVQPLPFDYPATASQ
;
A
#
# COMPACT_ATOMS: atom_id res chain seq x y z
N MET A 1 -9.79 0.41 7.08
CA MET A 1 -8.35 0.53 6.75
C MET A 1 -7.62 1.12 7.94
N VAL A 2 -6.51 0.52 8.37
CA VAL A 2 -5.62 1.03 9.41
C VAL A 2 -4.29 1.44 8.77
N SER A 3 -3.79 2.62 9.13
CA SER A 3 -2.45 3.11 8.80
C SER A 3 -1.98 4.08 9.90
N GLY A 4 -0.80 4.68 9.77
CA GLY A 4 -0.30 5.61 10.78
C GLY A 4 1.09 6.15 10.51
N SER A 5 1.58 6.94 11.48
CA SER A 5 2.95 7.46 11.59
C SER A 5 3.36 7.56 13.05
N GLN A 6 4.62 7.90 13.32
CA GLN A 6 5.08 8.28 14.65
C GLN A 6 4.41 9.60 15.13
N PRO A 7 4.29 9.85 16.45
CA PRO A 7 3.72 11.09 17.01
C PRO A 7 4.62 12.32 16.86
N ALA A 8 5.94 12.12 16.78
CA ALA A 8 6.91 13.20 16.67
C ALA A 8 7.04 13.69 15.21
N PRO A 9 7.46 14.95 14.97
CA PRO A 9 7.86 15.40 13.64
C PRO A 9 8.95 14.53 13.02
N CYS A 10 9.03 14.47 11.70
CA CYS A 10 10.09 13.77 10.99
C CYS A 10 11.45 14.41 11.20
N GLY A 11 12.49 13.59 11.37
CA GLY A 11 13.88 14.05 11.46
C GLY A 11 14.43 14.52 10.11
N ALA A 12 13.87 14.03 9.00
CA ALA A 12 14.24 14.44 7.65
C ALA A 12 13.40 15.65 7.16
N PRO A 13 14.04 16.69 6.59
CA PRO A 13 13.34 17.79 5.92
C PRO A 13 12.36 17.27 4.86
N GLY A 14 11.11 17.74 4.90
CA GLY A 14 10.05 17.30 3.97
C GLY A 14 9.41 15.95 4.29
N GLY A 15 9.83 15.26 5.36
CA GLY A 15 9.24 14.00 5.80
C GLY A 15 7.75 14.12 6.11
N ASP A 16 7.35 15.09 6.94
CA ASP A 16 5.94 15.31 7.31
C ASP A 16 5.07 15.76 6.12
N HIS A 17 5.64 16.50 5.16
CA HIS A 17 4.97 16.82 3.90
C HIS A 17 4.70 15.55 3.08
N THR A 18 5.69 14.64 3.01
CA THR A 18 5.54 13.34 2.34
C THR A 18 4.51 12.47 3.05
N LEU A 19 4.51 12.41 4.39
CA LEU A 19 3.46 11.73 5.17
C LEU A 19 2.07 12.33 4.90
N THR A 20 1.95 13.65 4.83
CA THR A 20 0.69 14.35 4.52
C THR A 20 0.15 13.96 3.14
N ARG A 21 1.01 13.91 2.10
CA ARG A 21 0.62 13.44 0.76
C ARG A 21 0.24 11.95 0.77
N LEU A 22 0.99 11.12 1.50
CA LEU A 22 0.70 9.69 1.68
C LEU A 22 -0.62 9.44 2.45
N LEU A 23 -1.04 10.36 3.34
CA LEU A 23 -2.33 10.34 4.03
C LEU A 23 -3.48 10.75 3.08
N LYS A 24 -3.34 11.87 2.35
CA LYS A 24 -4.32 12.29 1.32
C LYS A 24 -4.63 11.14 0.36
N ASN A 25 -3.60 10.46 -0.14
CA ASN A 25 -3.76 9.32 -1.05
C ASN A 25 -4.64 8.19 -0.45
N LYS A 26 -4.48 7.84 0.84
CA LYS A 26 -5.36 6.84 1.49
C LYS A 26 -6.76 7.37 1.69
N ALA A 27 -6.91 8.64 2.09
CA ALA A 27 -8.20 9.26 2.32
C ALA A 27 -9.03 9.34 1.03
N ASP A 28 -8.41 9.70 -0.10
CA ASP A 28 -9.06 9.69 -1.41
C ASP A 28 -9.46 8.28 -1.86
N TYR A 29 -8.58 7.28 -1.69
CA TYR A 29 -8.93 5.88 -1.96
C TYR A 29 -10.11 5.43 -1.09
N CYS A 30 -10.01 5.64 0.23
CA CYS A 30 -11.03 5.24 1.21
C CYS A 30 -12.41 5.84 0.88
N ARG A 31 -12.43 7.15 0.59
CA ARG A 31 -13.61 7.90 0.17
C ARG A 31 -14.22 7.39 -1.14
N LEU A 32 -13.40 6.98 -2.11
CA LEU A 32 -13.87 6.45 -3.40
C LEU A 32 -14.38 5.00 -3.32
N HIS A 33 -13.92 4.23 -2.33
CA HIS A 33 -14.24 2.80 -2.17
C HIS A 33 -15.13 2.47 -0.97
N GLY A 34 -15.65 3.47 -0.24
CA GLY A 34 -16.53 3.26 0.93
C GLY A 34 -15.84 2.64 2.15
N VAL A 35 -14.51 2.75 2.23
CA VAL A 35 -13.70 2.16 3.30
C VAL A 35 -13.45 3.22 4.39
N GLN A 36 -13.68 2.90 5.66
CA GLN A 36 -13.30 3.77 6.77
C GLN A 36 -11.77 3.82 6.94
N LEU A 37 -11.20 4.99 7.17
CA LEU A 37 -9.78 5.17 7.47
C LEU A 37 -9.57 5.47 8.96
N LEU A 38 -8.80 4.61 9.63
CA LEU A 38 -8.24 4.84 10.95
C LEU A 38 -6.74 5.16 10.76
N TYR A 39 -6.34 6.38 11.11
CA TYR A 39 -4.94 6.82 11.02
C TYR A 39 -4.38 7.04 12.43
N ASN A 40 -3.52 6.14 12.87
CA ASN A 40 -2.94 6.16 14.20
C ASN A 40 -1.66 7.01 14.24
N THR A 41 -1.55 7.90 15.22
CA THR A 41 -0.32 8.63 15.55
C THR A 41 0.19 8.34 16.97
N ALA A 42 -0.49 7.47 17.74
CA ALA A 42 -0.17 7.15 19.12
C ALA A 42 0.53 5.79 19.27
N LEU A 43 1.53 5.71 20.17
CA LEU A 43 2.21 4.46 20.48
C LEU A 43 1.45 3.69 21.59
N LEU A 44 0.52 2.82 21.18
CA LEU A 44 -0.42 2.13 22.08
C LEU A 44 0.25 1.13 23.05
N ARG A 45 1.46 0.67 22.73
CA ARG A 45 2.33 -0.17 23.58
C ARG A 45 3.76 0.39 23.46
N PRO A 46 4.30 1.10 24.48
CA PRO A 46 5.59 1.80 24.36
C PRO A 46 6.78 0.93 23.94
N SER A 47 6.75 -0.36 24.23
CA SER A 47 7.77 -1.35 23.84
C SER A 47 7.60 -1.88 22.42
N MET A 48 6.38 -1.96 21.87
CA MET A 48 6.15 -2.32 20.46
C MET A 48 6.28 -1.07 19.57
N ASP A 49 7.50 -0.57 19.39
CA ASP A 49 7.76 0.59 18.53
C ASP A 49 7.81 0.25 17.02
N ARG A 50 8.13 1.26 16.20
CA ARG A 50 8.43 1.14 14.76
C ARG A 50 7.46 0.24 13.99
N TYR A 51 7.95 -0.92 13.55
CA TYR A 51 7.27 -1.86 12.68
C TYR A 51 6.36 -2.83 13.46
N TRP A 52 6.55 -2.98 14.77
CA TRP A 52 5.66 -3.73 15.67
C TRP A 52 4.43 -2.91 16.12
N ALA A 53 4.50 -1.57 16.14
CA ALA A 53 3.43 -0.68 16.62
C ALA A 53 2.06 -0.87 15.95
N LYS A 54 2.03 -1.47 14.75
CA LYS A 54 0.80 -1.86 14.04
C LYS A 54 -0.01 -2.95 14.74
N ILE A 55 0.65 -3.89 15.43
CA ILE A 55 0.00 -5.07 16.03
C ILE A 55 -1.05 -4.64 17.07
N PRO A 56 -0.74 -3.82 18.09
CA PRO A 56 -1.77 -3.32 19.01
C PRO A 56 -2.78 -2.39 18.33
N ALA A 57 -2.40 -1.63 17.29
CA ALA A 57 -3.33 -0.74 16.59
C ALA A 57 -4.40 -1.50 15.78
N ILE A 58 -4.00 -2.56 15.09
CA ILE A 58 -4.92 -3.45 14.33
C ILE A 58 -5.80 -4.23 15.31
N ARG A 59 -5.22 -4.79 16.39
CA ARG A 59 -5.98 -5.51 17.43
C ARG A 59 -6.99 -4.60 18.13
N ALA A 60 -6.62 -3.35 18.43
CA ALA A 60 -7.53 -2.35 18.98
C ALA A 60 -8.66 -2.02 18.00
N ALA A 61 -8.36 -1.84 16.72
CA ALA A 61 -9.38 -1.61 15.69
C ALA A 61 -10.35 -2.81 15.55
N MET A 62 -9.85 -4.05 15.56
CA MET A 62 -10.68 -5.27 15.52
C MET A 62 -11.66 -5.34 16.70
N VAL A 63 -11.21 -5.01 17.91
CA VAL A 63 -12.04 -5.04 19.14
C VAL A 63 -13.01 -3.85 19.20
N ALA A 64 -12.60 -2.67 18.71
CA ALA A 64 -13.45 -1.48 18.70
C ALA A 64 -14.52 -1.49 17.59
N HIS A 65 -14.28 -2.23 16.51
CA HIS A 65 -15.15 -2.30 15.32
C HIS A 65 -15.62 -3.74 15.02
N PRO A 66 -16.44 -4.37 15.88
CA PRO A 66 -16.99 -5.71 15.64
C PRO A 66 -17.88 -5.79 14.38
N GLU A 67 -18.37 -4.65 13.88
CA GLU A 67 -19.11 -4.54 12.61
C GLU A 67 -18.22 -4.67 11.36
N ALA A 68 -16.90 -4.45 11.49
CA ALA A 68 -15.98 -4.47 10.37
C ALA A 68 -15.50 -5.89 10.07
N GLU A 69 -16.10 -6.55 9.06
CA GLU A 69 -15.71 -7.91 8.62
C GLU A 69 -14.20 -8.02 8.28
N TRP A 70 -13.60 -6.95 7.76
CA TRP A 70 -12.21 -6.92 7.29
C TRP A 70 -11.46 -5.67 7.77
N VAL A 71 -10.35 -5.89 8.46
CA VAL A 71 -9.37 -4.85 8.78
C VAL A 71 -8.24 -4.91 7.75
N TRP A 72 -8.29 -4.02 6.76
CA TRP A 72 -7.16 -3.80 5.86
C TRP A 72 -6.10 -2.96 6.57
N SER A 73 -4.90 -3.50 6.75
CA SER A 73 -3.73 -2.75 7.20
C SER A 73 -2.77 -2.49 6.04
N TRP A 74 -2.29 -1.25 5.88
CA TRP A 74 -1.15 -0.97 5.03
C TRP A 74 0.16 -1.27 5.79
N THR A 75 0.31 -2.48 6.37
CA THR A 75 1.59 -3.01 6.93
C THR A 75 1.74 -4.56 7.09
N SER A 76 2.13 -5.32 6.04
CA SER A 76 2.66 -6.73 5.93
C SER A 76 1.79 -7.66 5.09
N LEU A 77 2.19 -8.45 4.07
CA LEU A 77 3.49 -8.94 3.57
C LEU A 77 3.75 -8.52 2.10
N ASN A 78 4.96 -8.10 1.68
CA ASN A 78 6.00 -7.36 2.43
C ASN A 78 5.36 -6.46 3.50
N ALA A 79 6.07 -6.20 4.61
CA ALA A 79 5.71 -5.45 5.83
C ALA A 79 4.87 -4.15 5.67
N GLY A 80 4.53 -3.74 4.43
CA GLY A 80 3.62 -2.70 3.96
C GLY A 80 2.15 -3.03 3.55
N VAL A 81 1.63 -4.26 3.31
CA VAL A 81 0.15 -4.46 3.06
C VAL A 81 -0.50 -5.86 3.35
N PHE A 82 -1.60 -5.95 4.14
CA PHE A 82 -2.53 -7.13 4.24
C PHE A 82 -4.00 -6.78 4.50
N LEU A 83 -4.90 -7.66 4.06
CA LEU A 83 -6.25 -7.82 4.64
C LEU A 83 -6.20 -8.86 5.77
N ILE A 84 -6.78 -8.56 6.94
CA ILE A 84 -7.11 -9.57 7.96
C ILE A 84 -8.60 -9.52 8.27
N ARG A 85 -9.23 -10.69 8.40
CA ARG A 85 -10.65 -10.83 8.76
C ARG A 85 -10.82 -10.51 10.25
N ASN A 86 -11.91 -9.85 10.64
CA ASN A 86 -12.22 -9.69 12.06
C ASN A 86 -12.91 -10.96 12.58
N CYS A 87 -12.14 -11.84 13.23
CA CYS A 87 -12.64 -13.07 13.86
C CYS A 87 -11.64 -13.58 14.92
N GLN A 88 -12.08 -14.55 15.73
CA GLN A 88 -11.25 -15.11 16.81
C GLN A 88 -9.89 -15.63 16.33
N TRP A 89 -9.87 -16.43 15.24
CA TRP A 89 -8.62 -16.95 14.66
C TRP A 89 -7.61 -15.83 14.33
N SER A 90 -8.10 -14.67 13.87
CA SER A 90 -7.25 -13.52 13.57
C SER A 90 -6.76 -12.78 14.81
N LEU A 91 -7.51 -12.80 15.92
CA LEU A 91 -7.02 -12.32 17.22
C LEU A 91 -5.95 -13.29 17.77
N ASP A 92 -6.21 -14.59 17.73
CA ASP A 92 -5.27 -15.64 18.16
C ASP A 92 -3.94 -15.57 17.36
N PHE A 93 -4.04 -15.37 16.05
CA PHE A 93 -2.92 -15.19 15.13
C PHE A 93 -2.12 -13.91 15.42
N MET A 94 -2.80 -12.80 15.69
CA MET A 94 -2.16 -11.53 16.04
C MET A 94 -1.45 -11.60 17.40
N ASP A 95 -2.02 -12.31 18.38
CA ASP A 95 -1.39 -12.53 19.69
C ASP A 95 -0.20 -13.53 19.59
N ALA A 96 -0.28 -14.53 18.72
CA ALA A 96 0.86 -15.41 18.39
C ALA A 96 2.00 -14.66 17.67
N TRP A 97 1.68 -13.73 16.77
CA TRP A 97 2.67 -12.87 16.10
C TRP A 97 3.29 -11.87 17.07
N ALA A 98 2.48 -11.28 17.96
CA ALA A 98 2.92 -10.42 19.05
C ALA A 98 3.95 -11.09 19.99
N ALA A 99 3.83 -12.41 20.21
CA ALA A 99 4.76 -13.19 21.04
C ALA A 99 6.18 -13.34 20.44
N MET A 100 6.39 -12.89 19.20
CA MET A 100 7.72 -12.77 18.57
C MET A 100 8.27 -11.32 18.60
N GLY A 101 7.48 -10.35 19.09
CA GLY A 101 7.84 -8.94 19.19
C GLY A 101 8.39 -8.48 20.56
N PRO A 102 8.66 -7.18 20.75
CA PRO A 102 9.44 -6.65 21.88
C PRO A 102 8.84 -6.87 23.28
N ASP A 103 7.53 -7.06 23.38
CA ASP A 103 6.86 -7.36 24.66
C ASP A 103 7.13 -8.80 25.14
N SER A 104 7.74 -9.64 24.30
CA SER A 104 8.06 -11.04 24.59
C SER A 104 9.39 -11.18 25.35
N PRO A 105 9.46 -11.97 26.43
CA PRO A 105 10.73 -12.26 27.09
C PRO A 105 11.72 -12.99 26.16
N ASP A 106 11.23 -13.70 25.15
CA ASP A 106 12.01 -14.37 24.12
C ASP A 106 12.43 -13.44 22.94
N TYR A 107 12.13 -12.13 22.94
CA TYR A 107 12.40 -11.24 21.79
C TYR A 107 13.82 -11.34 21.21
N ARG A 108 14.85 -11.36 22.08
CA ARG A 108 16.25 -11.52 21.67
C ARG A 108 16.53 -12.89 21.04
N ARG A 109 15.95 -13.95 21.61
CA ARG A 109 16.04 -15.32 21.09
C ARG A 109 15.36 -15.43 19.73
N TRP A 110 14.21 -14.78 19.54
CA TRP A 110 13.55 -14.72 18.23
C TRP A 110 14.41 -14.00 17.20
N GLY A 111 15.09 -12.90 17.56
CA GLY A 111 16.10 -12.27 16.69
C GLY A 111 17.15 -13.27 16.20
N THR A 112 17.78 -14.01 17.13
CA THR A 112 18.76 -15.07 16.79
C THR A 112 18.16 -16.17 15.92
N VAL A 113 16.97 -16.70 16.26
CA VAL A 113 16.30 -17.78 15.52
C VAL A 113 15.95 -17.34 14.09
N LEU A 114 15.44 -16.13 13.92
CA LEU A 114 15.11 -15.58 12.61
C LEU A 114 16.37 -15.32 11.78
N LYS A 115 17.43 -14.78 12.39
CA LYS A 115 18.75 -14.58 11.75
C LYS A 115 19.40 -15.90 11.32
N SER A 116 19.23 -16.99 12.08
CA SER A 116 19.71 -18.32 11.68
C SER A 116 18.80 -19.03 10.66
N THR A 117 17.54 -18.60 10.51
CA THR A 117 16.59 -19.20 9.54
C THR A 117 16.67 -18.52 8.17
N PHE A 118 16.87 -17.20 8.13
CA PHE A 118 16.85 -16.38 6.92
C PHE A 118 18.24 -15.78 6.67
N GLY A 119 19.02 -16.41 5.81
CA GLY A 119 20.42 -16.01 5.54
C GLY A 119 20.59 -14.65 4.85
N ASP A 120 19.51 -14.10 4.30
CA ASP A 120 19.40 -12.77 3.69
C ASP A 120 18.95 -11.67 4.69
N LYS A 121 18.60 -12.04 5.92
CA LYS A 121 18.08 -11.12 6.95
C LYS A 121 19.16 -10.15 7.44
N VAL A 122 19.05 -8.89 7.02
CA VAL A 122 20.02 -7.81 7.34
C VAL A 122 20.14 -7.58 8.84
N PHE A 123 19.02 -7.31 9.54
CA PHE A 123 19.02 -6.97 10.97
C PHE A 123 19.00 -8.21 11.89
N ASP A 124 19.59 -8.11 13.07
CA ASP A 124 19.68 -9.21 14.04
C ASP A 124 18.50 -9.28 15.02
N GLU A 125 17.71 -8.21 15.13
CA GLU A 125 16.50 -8.14 15.96
C GLU A 125 15.34 -8.93 15.33
N SER A 126 14.30 -9.26 16.12
CA SER A 126 13.09 -9.87 15.58
C SER A 126 12.22 -8.81 14.88
N ASP A 127 12.23 -8.81 13.55
CA ASP A 127 11.29 -8.01 12.76
C ASP A 127 10.01 -8.78 12.45
N ASP A 128 8.92 -8.04 12.32
CA ASP A 128 7.57 -8.58 12.14
C ASP A 128 7.43 -9.36 10.82
N GLN A 129 8.16 -8.98 9.77
CA GLN A 129 8.09 -9.66 8.47
C GLN A 129 8.70 -11.04 8.56
N SER A 130 9.92 -11.13 9.09
CA SER A 130 10.63 -12.38 9.34
C SER A 130 9.86 -13.27 10.31
N ALA A 131 9.31 -12.69 11.38
CA ALA A 131 8.46 -13.41 12.33
C ALA A 131 7.22 -14.03 11.65
N LEU A 132 6.53 -13.27 10.79
CA LEU A 132 5.36 -13.76 10.06
C LEU A 132 5.73 -14.83 9.02
N VAL A 133 6.80 -14.63 8.24
CA VAL A 133 7.29 -15.64 7.29
C VAL A 133 7.67 -16.93 8.03
N TYR A 134 8.33 -16.82 9.19
CA TYR A 134 8.64 -17.96 10.05
C TYR A 134 7.36 -18.69 10.53
N MET A 135 6.38 -17.97 11.06
CA MET A 135 5.09 -18.53 11.50
C MET A 135 4.38 -19.33 10.40
N LEU A 136 4.47 -18.90 9.14
CA LEU A 136 3.79 -19.55 8.01
C LEU A 136 4.60 -20.70 7.39
N LEU A 137 5.94 -20.67 7.49
CA LEU A 137 6.82 -21.72 6.96
C LEU A 137 7.09 -22.87 7.95
N GLN A 138 6.79 -22.72 9.24
CA GLN A 138 6.99 -23.80 10.21
C GLN A 138 6.22 -25.08 9.86
N SER A 139 6.88 -26.23 10.06
CA SER A 139 6.28 -27.55 9.84
C SER A 139 5.12 -27.75 10.82
N GLY A 140 3.94 -28.11 10.30
CA GLY A 140 2.72 -28.22 11.10
C GLY A 140 2.12 -26.87 11.56
N SER A 141 2.49 -25.75 10.93
CA SER A 141 1.92 -24.44 11.27
C SER A 141 0.37 -24.42 11.18
N PRO A 142 -0.35 -24.13 12.27
CA PRO A 142 -1.82 -24.08 12.27
C PRO A 142 -2.40 -22.84 11.58
N TRP A 143 -1.53 -21.94 11.12
CA TRP A 143 -1.91 -20.66 10.51
C TRP A 143 -2.02 -20.74 8.99
N ARG A 144 -1.17 -21.58 8.36
CA ARG A 144 -0.91 -21.56 6.91
C ARG A 144 -2.15 -21.80 6.05
N GLU A 145 -3.04 -22.72 6.45
CA GLU A 145 -4.25 -23.09 5.68
C GLU A 145 -5.27 -21.95 5.52
N LYS A 146 -5.17 -20.90 6.35
CA LYS A 146 -6.09 -19.75 6.36
C LYS A 146 -5.47 -18.48 5.78
N VAL A 147 -4.24 -18.56 5.25
CA VAL A 147 -3.54 -17.44 4.62
C VAL A 147 -3.46 -17.63 3.12
N PHE A 148 -4.04 -16.70 2.38
CA PHE A 148 -3.89 -16.60 0.92
C PHE A 148 -2.72 -15.66 0.59
N LEU A 149 -1.84 -16.09 -0.32
CA LEU A 149 -0.70 -15.30 -0.80
C LEU A 149 -1.04 -14.77 -2.19
N GLU A 150 -1.42 -13.49 -2.26
CA GLU A 150 -1.78 -12.81 -3.50
C GLU A 150 -0.55 -12.60 -4.40
N SER A 151 -0.71 -12.82 -5.70
CA SER A 151 0.35 -12.64 -6.70
C SER A 151 -0.13 -12.18 -8.09
N ASP A 152 -1.43 -12.26 -8.41
CA ASP A 152 -1.94 -11.98 -9.76
C ASP A 152 -1.82 -10.49 -10.12
N TYR A 153 -1.83 -9.64 -9.11
CA TYR A 153 -1.52 -8.22 -9.17
C TYR A 153 -0.58 -7.83 -8.03
N TYR A 154 -0.06 -6.60 -8.05
CA TYR A 154 0.77 -6.09 -6.96
C TYR A 154 -0.12 -5.53 -5.84
N PHE A 155 -0.67 -6.41 -5.00
CA PHE A 155 -1.37 -6.00 -3.77
C PHE A 155 -0.41 -5.29 -2.81
N GLU A 156 0.81 -5.80 -2.67
CA GLU A 156 2.02 -5.02 -2.45
C GLU A 156 2.86 -5.08 -3.74
N GLY A 157 3.63 -4.03 -4.03
CA GLY A 157 4.53 -4.01 -5.17
C GLY A 157 5.72 -3.10 -4.98
N TYR A 158 6.90 -3.64 -5.26
CA TYR A 158 8.16 -2.94 -5.06
C TYR A 158 8.35 -1.78 -6.06
N TRP A 159 8.64 -0.59 -5.54
CA TRP A 159 8.52 0.66 -6.30
C TRP A 159 9.40 0.75 -7.55
N LEU A 160 10.60 0.14 -7.57
CA LEU A 160 11.48 0.16 -8.74
C LEU A 160 10.88 -0.56 -9.96
N GLU A 161 10.09 -1.61 -9.76
CA GLU A 161 9.41 -2.33 -10.86
C GLU A 161 8.28 -1.53 -11.50
N ILE A 162 7.72 -0.57 -10.73
CA ILE A 162 6.47 0.11 -11.06
C ILE A 162 6.70 1.55 -11.54
N VAL A 163 7.51 2.34 -10.83
CA VAL A 163 7.64 3.79 -11.07
C VAL A 163 8.12 4.12 -12.48
N GLY A 164 9.04 3.33 -13.03
CA GLY A 164 9.51 3.48 -14.42
C GLY A 164 8.46 3.14 -15.49
N ARG A 165 7.33 2.52 -15.12
CA ARG A 165 6.30 2.02 -16.05
C ARG A 165 4.95 2.75 -15.96
N LEU A 166 4.84 3.77 -15.10
CA LEU A 166 3.59 4.52 -14.85
C LEU A 166 3.02 5.23 -16.11
N GLY A 167 3.89 5.65 -17.04
CA GLY A 167 3.48 6.18 -18.34
C GLY A 167 2.72 5.14 -19.17
N ASN A 168 3.36 3.99 -19.42
CA ASN A 168 2.79 2.87 -20.16
C ASN A 168 1.45 2.38 -19.56
N ILE A 169 1.31 2.43 -18.23
CA ILE A 169 0.07 2.09 -17.53
C ILE A 169 -1.04 3.12 -17.81
N THR A 170 -0.70 4.42 -17.80
CA THR A 170 -1.62 5.51 -18.19
C THR A 170 -2.09 5.33 -19.62
N GLU A 171 -1.16 5.13 -20.55
CA GLU A 171 -1.43 4.88 -21.98
C GLU A 171 -2.34 3.66 -22.20
N ARG A 172 -2.07 2.54 -21.49
CA ARG A 172 -2.89 1.32 -21.54
C ARG A 172 -4.32 1.54 -21.06
N TYR A 173 -4.53 2.30 -19.98
CA TYR A 173 -5.89 2.66 -19.53
C TYR A 173 -6.60 3.57 -20.54
N GLU A 174 -5.94 4.62 -21.02
CA GLU A 174 -6.54 5.55 -21.99
C GLU A 174 -6.86 4.85 -23.32
N ALA A 175 -6.02 3.91 -23.79
CA ALA A 175 -6.27 3.10 -24.97
C ALA A 175 -7.55 2.25 -24.84
N MET A 176 -7.86 1.74 -23.65
CA MET A 176 -9.12 1.02 -23.40
C MET A 176 -10.34 1.97 -23.40
N GLU A 177 -10.20 3.19 -22.88
CA GLU A 177 -11.26 4.20 -22.87
C GLU A 177 -11.53 4.84 -24.25
N ARG A 178 -10.55 4.79 -25.16
CA ARG A 178 -10.69 5.19 -26.58
C ARG A 178 -11.42 4.16 -27.46
N ARG A 179 -11.55 2.89 -27.01
CA ARG A 179 -12.21 1.83 -27.81
C ARG A 179 -13.68 2.20 -28.13
N PRO A 180 -14.23 1.75 -29.30
CA PRO A 180 -15.65 1.86 -29.59
C PRO A 180 -16.50 1.25 -28.45
N GLY A 181 -17.61 1.91 -28.10
CA GLY A 181 -18.45 1.53 -26.96
C GLY A 181 -18.00 2.04 -25.58
N SER A 182 -16.71 2.40 -25.40
CA SER A 182 -16.17 2.84 -24.09
C SER A 182 -16.64 4.22 -23.59
N ALA A 183 -17.60 4.88 -24.26
CA ALA A 183 -18.07 6.23 -23.90
C ALA A 183 -18.64 6.34 -22.47
N ALA A 184 -19.13 5.24 -21.89
CA ALA A 184 -19.55 5.22 -20.49
C ALA A 184 -18.39 5.44 -19.49
N LEU A 185 -17.18 4.98 -19.85
CA LEU A 185 -15.97 5.04 -19.00
C LEU A 185 -15.42 6.47 -18.86
N ARG A 186 -15.65 7.32 -19.87
CA ARG A 186 -15.12 8.70 -19.94
C ARG A 186 -15.98 9.72 -19.18
N ARG A 187 -17.13 9.30 -18.64
CA ARG A 187 -18.06 10.17 -17.90
C ARG A 187 -17.45 10.64 -16.57
N ARG A 188 -17.38 11.96 -16.39
CA ARG A 188 -16.73 12.62 -15.24
C ARG A 188 -17.44 12.51 -13.88
N ARG A 189 -18.75 12.23 -13.84
CA ARG A 189 -19.53 12.15 -12.58
C ARG A 189 -18.91 11.13 -11.63
N ALA A 190 -18.72 11.47 -10.36
CA ALA A 190 -18.04 10.61 -9.38
C ALA A 190 -18.62 9.18 -9.29
N ALA A 191 -19.94 9.02 -9.38
CA ALA A 191 -20.61 7.71 -9.43
C ALA A 191 -20.18 6.83 -10.63
N HIS A 192 -19.76 7.43 -11.75
CA HIS A 192 -19.19 6.71 -12.89
C HIS A 192 -17.69 6.45 -12.75
N ALA A 193 -16.95 7.18 -11.90
CA ALA A 193 -15.52 6.94 -11.68
C ALA A 193 -15.26 5.57 -11.02
N ALA A 194 -16.12 5.15 -10.08
CA ALA A 194 -16.05 3.80 -9.49
C ALA A 194 -16.33 2.71 -10.54
N ALA A 195 -17.38 2.87 -11.35
CA ALA A 195 -17.72 1.94 -12.43
C ALA A 195 -16.63 1.85 -13.51
N ARG A 196 -16.02 3.00 -13.87
CA ARG A 196 -14.85 3.09 -14.74
C ARG A 196 -13.68 2.32 -14.16
N ASN A 197 -13.32 2.56 -12.90
CA ASN A 197 -12.19 1.90 -12.25
C ASN A 197 -12.40 0.37 -12.16
N ALA A 198 -13.63 -0.10 -11.93
CA ALA A 198 -13.99 -1.52 -11.96
C ALA A 198 -13.88 -2.12 -13.38
N ALA A 199 -14.41 -1.44 -14.41
CA ALA A 199 -14.32 -1.90 -15.79
C ALA A 199 -12.87 -1.94 -16.30
N LEU A 200 -12.05 -0.95 -15.96
CA LEU A 200 -10.61 -0.92 -16.30
C LEU A 200 -9.79 -1.97 -15.54
N ALA A 201 -10.23 -2.40 -14.35
CA ALA A 201 -9.64 -3.54 -13.67
C ALA A 201 -10.00 -4.86 -14.38
N GLY A 202 -11.27 -5.06 -14.73
CA GLY A 202 -11.74 -6.25 -15.45
C GLY A 202 -11.15 -6.40 -16.86
N ALA A 203 -11.01 -5.29 -17.60
CA ALA A 203 -10.58 -5.28 -19.00
C ALA A 203 -9.10 -5.70 -19.24
N GLY A 204 -8.31 -5.91 -18.18
CA GLY A 204 -6.94 -6.42 -18.26
C GLY A 204 -6.75 -7.83 -17.69
N LEU A 205 -7.79 -8.49 -17.16
CA LEU A 205 -7.65 -9.78 -16.46
C LEU A 205 -7.14 -10.92 -17.35
N SER A 206 -7.45 -10.91 -18.65
CA SER A 206 -6.99 -11.92 -19.62
C SER A 206 -5.49 -11.87 -19.90
N GLU A 207 -4.79 -10.82 -19.46
CA GLU A 207 -3.34 -10.66 -19.55
C GLU A 207 -2.69 -10.49 -18.17
N ALA A 208 -3.43 -10.64 -17.07
CA ALA A 208 -2.93 -10.49 -15.70
C ALA A 208 -2.15 -11.74 -15.23
N GLY A 209 -1.54 -11.65 -14.04
CA GLY A 209 -0.72 -12.72 -13.48
C GLY A 209 0.79 -12.48 -13.58
N VAL A 210 1.56 -13.36 -12.93
CA VAL A 210 3.02 -13.20 -12.73
C VAL A 210 3.82 -13.08 -14.03
N ASN A 211 3.41 -13.78 -15.08
CA ASN A 211 4.06 -13.77 -16.40
C ASN A 211 3.47 -12.70 -17.37
N GLY A 212 2.61 -11.81 -16.88
CA GLY A 212 1.86 -10.85 -17.69
C GLY A 212 1.80 -9.45 -17.08
N TRP A 213 0.71 -8.73 -17.34
CA TRP A 213 0.46 -7.39 -16.81
C TRP A 213 -0.03 -7.45 -15.36
N ARG A 214 0.90 -7.56 -14.41
CA ARG A 214 0.64 -7.32 -12.99
C ARG A 214 0.26 -5.85 -12.78
N ARG A 215 -1.03 -5.59 -12.53
CA ARG A 215 -1.56 -4.25 -12.23
C ARG A 215 -0.99 -3.74 -10.89
N PRO A 216 -0.38 -2.54 -10.80
CA PRO A 216 -0.01 -1.96 -9.52
C PRO A 216 -1.26 -1.51 -8.76
N PHE A 217 -1.48 -2.07 -7.57
CA PHE A 217 -2.52 -1.63 -6.64
C PHE A 217 -1.91 -0.81 -5.49
N VAL A 218 -0.79 -1.27 -4.92
CA VAL A 218 0.07 -0.46 -4.05
C VAL A 218 1.47 -0.38 -4.64
N THR A 219 2.06 0.83 -4.65
CA THR A 219 3.47 1.06 -4.95
C THR A 219 4.19 1.37 -3.64
N HIS A 220 5.02 0.43 -3.16
CA HIS A 220 5.58 0.48 -1.81
C HIS A 220 7.06 0.84 -1.82
N PHE A 221 7.37 1.99 -1.20
CA PHE A 221 8.69 2.63 -1.19
C PHE A 221 9.60 2.07 -0.08
N THR A 222 9.71 0.74 -0.04
CA THR A 222 10.60 0.01 0.88
C THR A 222 12.03 0.56 0.79
N GLY A 223 12.63 0.86 1.94
CA GLY A 223 13.99 1.41 2.04
C GLY A 223 14.13 2.93 1.82
N CYS A 224 13.12 3.63 1.29
CA CYS A 224 13.22 5.08 1.02
C CYS A 224 13.11 5.99 2.26
N GLN A 225 12.57 5.46 3.38
CA GLN A 225 12.49 6.10 4.70
C GLN A 225 12.33 7.64 4.71
N PRO A 226 11.26 8.21 4.12
CA PRO A 226 11.12 9.67 3.95
C PRO A 226 11.12 10.48 5.25
N CYS A 227 10.80 9.84 6.39
CA CYS A 227 10.65 10.52 7.68
C CYS A 227 11.91 10.50 8.56
N SER A 228 12.67 9.40 8.56
CA SER A 228 13.95 9.30 9.31
C SER A 228 15.13 9.86 8.53
N GLY A 229 15.05 9.86 7.18
CA GLY A 229 16.18 10.19 6.31
C GLY A 229 17.23 9.08 6.21
N GLN A 230 17.06 7.97 6.93
CA GLN A 230 17.96 6.81 6.94
C GLN A 230 17.69 5.92 5.72
N ARG A 231 17.95 6.46 4.53
CA ARG A 231 17.64 5.80 3.25
C ARG A 231 18.58 4.61 3.02
N ASN A 232 18.06 3.55 2.42
CA ASN A 232 18.88 2.42 2.01
C ASN A 232 19.90 2.84 0.93
N GLU A 233 21.17 2.54 1.16
CA GLU A 233 22.31 2.98 0.33
C GLU A 233 22.25 2.52 -1.13
N HIS A 234 21.47 1.48 -1.45
CA HIS A 234 21.26 1.03 -2.82
C HIS A 234 20.51 2.04 -3.70
N TYR A 235 19.85 3.06 -3.12
CA TYR A 235 19.03 4.03 -3.86
C TYR A 235 19.42 5.47 -3.51
N THR A 236 19.63 6.31 -4.53
CA THR A 236 19.93 7.73 -4.29
C THR A 236 18.73 8.44 -3.69
N GLY A 237 18.96 9.44 -2.83
CA GLY A 237 17.89 10.20 -2.19
C GLY A 237 16.88 10.76 -3.20
N ALA A 238 17.37 11.36 -4.30
CA ALA A 238 16.54 11.89 -5.37
C ALA A 238 15.64 10.84 -6.03
N SER A 239 16.13 9.60 -6.24
CA SER A 239 15.34 8.54 -6.88
C SER A 239 14.11 8.15 -6.05
N CYS A 240 14.24 8.11 -4.73
CA CYS A 240 13.12 7.89 -3.80
C CYS A 240 12.12 9.05 -3.82
N ASP A 241 12.57 10.30 -3.69
CA ASP A 241 11.68 11.47 -3.61
C ASP A 241 10.95 11.72 -4.93
N GLU A 242 11.65 11.64 -6.07
CA GLU A 242 11.00 11.67 -7.38
C GLU A 242 10.06 10.49 -7.59
N GLY A 243 10.44 9.28 -7.17
CA GLY A 243 9.60 8.10 -7.30
C GLY A 243 8.29 8.25 -6.53
N MET A 244 8.36 8.74 -5.29
CA MET A 244 7.18 9.03 -4.47
C MET A 244 6.33 10.13 -5.10
N ARG A 245 6.91 11.25 -5.58
CA ARG A 245 6.15 12.31 -6.27
C ARG A 245 5.46 11.78 -7.54
N ARG A 246 6.17 11.00 -8.38
CA ARG A 246 5.61 10.36 -9.60
C ARG A 246 4.44 9.44 -9.28
N ALA A 247 4.58 8.56 -8.28
CA ALA A 247 3.52 7.64 -7.87
C ALA A 247 2.31 8.37 -7.24
N LEU A 248 2.56 9.41 -6.44
CA LEU A 248 1.51 10.25 -5.85
C LEU A 248 0.75 11.04 -6.91
N ASN A 249 1.43 11.69 -7.86
CA ASN A 249 0.81 12.40 -8.98
C ASN A 249 0.01 11.44 -9.90
N PHE A 250 0.56 10.25 -10.19
CA PHE A 250 -0.15 9.21 -10.95
C PHE A 250 -1.42 8.70 -10.25
N ALA A 251 -1.42 8.64 -8.92
CA ALA A 251 -2.63 8.32 -8.15
C ALA A 251 -3.62 9.49 -8.11
N ASP A 252 -3.14 10.72 -7.95
CA ASP A 252 -4.02 11.90 -7.87
C ASP A 252 -4.64 12.26 -9.24
N ASP A 253 -3.95 12.00 -10.36
CA ASP A 253 -4.50 12.11 -11.74
C ASP A 253 -5.82 11.32 -11.88
N GLN A 254 -5.95 10.16 -11.21
CA GLN A 254 -7.16 9.33 -11.25
C GLN A 254 -8.33 9.95 -10.48
N VAL A 255 -8.03 10.81 -9.50
CA VAL A 255 -8.96 11.58 -8.65
C VAL A 255 -9.31 12.92 -9.32
N LEU A 256 -8.30 13.72 -9.66
CA LEU A 256 -8.38 15.01 -10.36
C LEU A 256 -9.21 14.92 -11.66
N ARG A 257 -9.13 13.78 -12.36
CA ARG A 257 -9.90 13.55 -13.59
C ARG A 257 -11.42 13.55 -13.39
N ALA A 258 -11.93 13.23 -12.20
CA ALA A 258 -13.36 13.39 -11.90
C ALA A 258 -13.79 14.88 -11.86
N TYR A 259 -12.87 15.76 -11.46
CA TYR A 259 -13.04 17.21 -11.46
C TYR A 259 -12.67 17.84 -12.81
N GLY A 260 -12.12 17.06 -13.75
CA GLY A 260 -11.76 17.51 -15.09
C GLY A 260 -10.34 18.03 -15.25
N PHE A 261 -9.42 17.67 -14.35
CA PHE A 261 -8.02 18.08 -14.38
C PHE A 261 -7.07 16.89 -14.40
N ARG A 262 -5.80 17.14 -14.74
CA ARG A 262 -4.65 16.26 -14.50
C ARG A 262 -3.42 17.10 -14.15
N HIS A 263 -2.38 16.53 -13.57
CA HIS A 263 -1.08 17.19 -13.42
C HIS A 263 -0.49 17.59 -14.79
N ALA A 264 0.26 18.70 -14.81
CA ALA A 264 0.95 19.15 -16.01
C ALA A 264 2.10 18.20 -16.43
N GLY A 265 2.66 17.45 -15.48
CA GLY A 265 3.65 16.41 -15.74
C GLY A 265 3.97 15.56 -14.49
N PRO A 266 4.77 14.48 -14.62
CA PRO A 266 4.97 13.49 -13.55
C PRO A 266 5.61 14.02 -12.24
N LEU A 267 6.18 15.23 -12.27
CA LEU A 267 6.82 15.90 -11.14
C LEU A 267 6.36 17.37 -10.98
N SER A 268 5.34 17.80 -11.71
CA SER A 268 4.74 19.14 -11.55
C SER A 268 3.56 19.04 -10.59
N ASP A 269 3.52 19.95 -9.62
CA ASP A 269 2.38 20.08 -8.70
C ASP A 269 1.29 20.99 -9.30
N ASP A 270 1.52 21.59 -10.47
CA ASP A 270 0.52 22.30 -11.28
C ASP A 270 -0.43 21.33 -12.00
N VAL A 271 -1.64 21.81 -12.29
CA VAL A 271 -2.68 21.05 -13.01
C VAL A 271 -3.15 21.75 -14.27
N GLN A 272 -3.50 20.96 -15.28
CA GLN A 272 -4.04 21.38 -16.58
C GLN A 272 -5.47 20.82 -16.77
N PRO A 273 -6.36 21.55 -17.45
CA PRO A 273 -7.72 21.09 -17.73
C PRO A 273 -7.74 19.98 -18.80
N LEU A 274 -8.61 19.00 -18.61
CA LEU A 274 -8.88 17.94 -19.58
C LEU A 274 -10.01 18.33 -20.55
N PRO A 275 -9.98 17.91 -21.82
CA PRO A 275 -11.13 17.91 -22.73
C PRO A 275 -12.33 17.12 -22.17
N PHE A 276 -13.57 17.55 -22.45
CA PHE A 276 -14.78 17.02 -21.78
C PHE A 276 -14.87 15.48 -21.81
N ASP A 277 -14.69 14.88 -22.99
CA ASP A 277 -14.74 13.42 -23.24
C ASP A 277 -13.34 12.76 -23.24
N TYR A 278 -12.39 13.23 -22.44
CA TYR A 278 -11.05 12.65 -22.35
C TYR A 278 -11.10 11.14 -22.00
N PRO A 279 -10.34 10.27 -22.70
CA PRO A 279 -9.22 10.56 -23.60
C PRO A 279 -9.56 10.38 -25.08
N ALA A 280 -10.83 10.54 -25.47
CA ALA A 280 -11.18 10.61 -26.89
C ALA A 280 -10.48 11.82 -27.54
N THR A 281 -9.90 11.60 -28.72
CA THR A 281 -9.57 12.68 -29.63
C THR A 281 -10.85 13.39 -30.03
N ALA A 282 -10.84 14.72 -30.06
CA ALA A 282 -11.93 15.46 -30.69
C ALA A 282 -12.10 14.98 -32.14
N SER A 283 -13.33 14.79 -32.59
CA SER A 283 -13.62 14.52 -34.00
C SER A 283 -13.11 15.70 -34.84
N GLN A 284 -12.25 15.40 -35.81
CA GLN A 284 -12.01 16.25 -36.98
C GLN A 284 -13.13 16.00 -37.99
#